data_AF-A0A8B6E442-F1
#
_entry.id   AF-A0A8B6E442-F1
#
_cell.length_a   1.000
_cell.length_b   1.000
_cell.length_c   1.000
_cell.angle_alpha   90.00
_cell.angle_beta   90.00
_cell.angle_gamma   90.00
#
_symmetry.space_group_name_H-M   'P 1'
#
loop_
_entity.id
_entity.type
_entity.pdbx_description
1 polymer ?
#
loop_
_entity_poly.entity_id
_entity_poly.type
_entity_poly.pdbx_seq_one_letter_code
_entity_poly.pdbx_strand_id
1 'polypeptide(L)'
;MNKKVEVYTNIVNQFSRNLNTLGDRFNRFETQLQITNEKVEKLENLSKSLLNSISKIEDEVANLCMSVLDKIPKVTNDCSCEHTISNVTNKVCGSSESNQLSNREPVYIETIGYTKPSKYDGTTNWLEYKLHFEAVAKLNNWSEDIKVLKLITCMNGAALSTLADIEIDNIPTYCYLVKLLTKRFAPENLTDVYMSQIDACVRKPGQPLQELADNIKRLVRMAYPSASLDTRDYLTYRAFRKALNDHDLELAIVQSNVETIDGALYCALKCETFRAREKKFRQQPKFETSVCINAKANQTCYFCNEKGHAIRDCPKRT
;
A
#
# COMPACT_ATOMS: atom_id res chain seq x y z
N MET A 1 -30.63 -31.72 -48.31
CA MET A 1 -31.10 -32.00 -46.93
C MET A 1 -29.95 -32.15 -45.93
N ASN A 2 -28.77 -32.68 -46.30
CA ASN A 2 -27.65 -32.92 -45.37
C ASN A 2 -27.06 -31.71 -44.64
N LYS A 3 -26.90 -30.54 -45.28
CA LYS A 3 -26.28 -29.36 -44.63
C LYS A 3 -27.10 -28.80 -43.45
N LYS A 4 -28.43 -28.89 -43.48
CA LYS A 4 -29.26 -28.43 -42.35
C LYS A 4 -29.13 -29.36 -41.16
N VAL A 5 -29.14 -30.67 -41.39
CA VAL A 5 -28.97 -31.68 -40.34
C VAL A 5 -27.60 -31.53 -39.65
N GLU A 6 -26.54 -31.31 -40.41
CA GLU A 6 -25.19 -31.08 -39.88
C GLU A 6 -25.08 -29.85 -38.98
N VAL A 7 -25.72 -28.73 -39.37
CA VAL A 7 -25.78 -27.51 -38.54
C VAL A 7 -26.54 -27.76 -37.24
N TYR A 8 -27.69 -28.45 -37.29
CA TYR A 8 -28.44 -28.78 -36.07
C TYR A 8 -27.65 -29.69 -35.13
N THR A 9 -26.98 -30.73 -35.67
CA THR A 9 -26.14 -31.63 -34.87
C THR A 9 -24.98 -30.89 -34.20
N ASN A 10 -24.35 -29.94 -34.90
CA ASN A 10 -23.28 -29.13 -34.32
C ASN A 10 -23.77 -28.22 -33.20
N ILE A 11 -24.93 -27.58 -33.36
CA ILE A 11 -25.54 -26.74 -32.33
C ILE A 11 -25.89 -27.59 -31.10
N VAL A 12 -26.54 -28.74 -31.28
CA VAL A 12 -26.90 -29.65 -30.17
C VAL A 12 -25.66 -30.15 -29.43
N ASN A 13 -24.61 -30.51 -30.16
CA ASN A 13 -23.33 -30.93 -29.57
C ASN A 13 -22.65 -29.79 -28.80
N GLN A 14 -22.72 -28.55 -29.31
CA GLN A 14 -22.17 -27.38 -28.62
C GLN A 14 -22.96 -27.05 -27.35
N PHE A 15 -24.30 -27.12 -27.39
CA PHE A 15 -25.14 -26.96 -26.21
C PHE A 15 -24.88 -28.04 -25.16
N SER A 16 -24.74 -29.29 -25.58
CA SER A 16 -24.43 -30.41 -24.68
C SER A 16 -23.07 -30.22 -23.98
N ARG A 17 -22.04 -29.78 -24.72
CA ARG A 17 -20.73 -29.42 -24.13
C ARG A 17 -20.86 -28.29 -23.12
N ASN A 18 -21.60 -27.23 -23.45
CA ASN A 18 -21.80 -26.11 -22.55
C ASN A 18 -22.52 -26.53 -21.25
N LEU A 19 -23.57 -27.37 -21.35
CA LEU A 19 -24.28 -27.88 -20.18
C LEU A 19 -23.37 -28.74 -19.29
N ASN A 20 -22.54 -29.60 -19.87
CA ASN A 20 -21.57 -30.39 -19.12
C ASN A 20 -20.55 -29.50 -18.41
N THR A 21 -20.00 -28.49 -19.09
CA THR A 21 -19.06 -27.54 -18.46
C THR A 21 -19.70 -26.72 -17.34
N LEU A 22 -20.99 -26.39 -17.46
CA LEU A 22 -21.74 -25.68 -16.43
C LEU A 22 -21.98 -26.59 -15.22
N GLY A 23 -22.31 -27.86 -15.45
CA GLY A 23 -22.40 -28.89 -14.41
C GLY A 23 -21.08 -29.05 -13.64
N ASP A 24 -19.95 -29.14 -14.34
CA ASP A 24 -18.63 -29.23 -13.70
C ASP A 24 -18.29 -27.97 -12.89
N ARG A 25 -18.73 -26.79 -13.33
CA ARG A 25 -18.56 -25.55 -12.56
C ARG A 25 -19.43 -25.57 -11.31
N PHE A 26 -20.68 -26.02 -11.41
CA PHE A 26 -21.59 -26.14 -10.26
C PHE A 26 -21.03 -27.10 -9.21
N ASN A 27 -20.57 -28.29 -9.61
CA ASN A 27 -19.97 -29.27 -8.70
C ASN A 27 -18.71 -28.73 -8.00
N ARG A 28 -17.89 -27.94 -8.72
CA ARG A 28 -16.74 -27.24 -8.12
C ARG A 28 -17.16 -26.19 -7.10
N PHE A 29 -18.22 -25.41 -7.38
CA PHE A 29 -18.75 -24.46 -6.41
C PHE A 29 -19.29 -25.15 -5.16
N GLU A 30 -20.01 -26.25 -5.32
CA GLU A 30 -20.55 -27.04 -4.20
C GLU A 30 -19.43 -27.61 -3.32
N THR A 31 -18.38 -28.17 -3.94
CA THR A 31 -17.19 -28.64 -3.21
C THR A 31 -16.49 -27.50 -2.48
N GLN A 32 -16.37 -26.33 -3.12
CA GLN A 32 -15.73 -25.17 -2.49
C GLN A 32 -16.56 -24.65 -1.29
N LEU A 33 -17.88 -24.63 -1.42
CA LEU A 33 -18.81 -24.29 -0.33
C LEU A 33 -18.64 -25.22 0.87
N GLN A 34 -18.52 -26.53 0.61
CA GLN A 34 -18.31 -27.52 1.67
C GLN A 34 -16.97 -27.31 2.39
N ILE A 35 -15.89 -27.10 1.64
CA ILE A 35 -14.56 -26.78 2.22
C ILE A 35 -14.60 -25.49 3.04
N THR A 36 -15.33 -24.46 2.58
CA THR A 36 -15.46 -23.21 3.34
C THR A 36 -16.23 -23.41 4.64
N ASN A 37 -17.30 -24.21 4.63
CA ASN A 37 -18.07 -24.50 5.84
C ASN A 37 -17.24 -25.26 6.88
N GLU A 38 -16.46 -26.26 6.46
CA GLU A 38 -15.54 -26.97 7.37
C GLU A 38 -14.47 -26.05 7.96
N LYS A 39 -13.96 -25.08 7.18
CA LYS A 39 -13.01 -24.08 7.68
C LYS A 39 -13.65 -23.13 8.70
N VAL A 40 -14.88 -22.71 8.46
CA VAL A 40 -15.63 -21.86 9.40
C VAL A 40 -15.87 -22.60 10.71
N GLU A 41 -16.30 -23.87 10.67
CA GLU A 41 -16.50 -24.68 11.87
C GLU A 41 -15.21 -24.85 12.68
N LYS A 42 -14.07 -25.09 12.00
CA LYS A 42 -12.75 -25.13 12.65
C LYS A 42 -12.39 -23.79 13.32
N LEU A 43 -12.66 -22.67 12.65
CA LEU A 43 -12.42 -21.34 13.21
C LEU A 43 -13.30 -21.06 14.44
N GLU A 44 -14.57 -21.45 14.40
CA GLU A 44 -15.48 -21.32 15.55
C GLU A 44 -15.00 -22.13 16.75
N ASN A 45 -14.52 -23.35 16.52
CA ASN A 45 -13.98 -24.20 17.58
C ASN A 45 -12.69 -23.63 18.18
N LEU A 46 -11.80 -23.08 17.33
CA LEU A 46 -10.61 -22.36 17.80
C LEU A 46 -10.98 -21.11 18.61
N SER A 47 -11.97 -20.34 18.16
CA SER A 47 -12.48 -19.17 18.88
C SER A 47 -13.00 -19.54 20.27
N LYS A 48 -13.77 -20.63 20.39
CA LYS A 48 -14.27 -21.13 21.68
C LYS A 48 -13.14 -21.56 22.61
N SER A 49 -12.11 -22.23 22.06
CA SER A 49 -10.93 -22.65 22.82
C SER A 49 -10.12 -21.46 23.35
N LEU A 50 -9.95 -20.41 22.53
CA LEU A 50 -9.30 -19.18 22.95
C LEU A 50 -10.07 -18.45 24.05
N LEU A 51 -11.39 -18.32 23.91
CA LEU A 51 -12.24 -17.68 24.93
C LEU A 51 -12.14 -18.40 26.28
N ASN A 52 -12.16 -19.74 26.28
CA ASN A 52 -11.97 -20.52 27.50
C ASN A 52 -10.59 -20.31 28.13
N SER A 53 -9.56 -20.09 27.31
CA SER A 53 -8.20 -19.82 27.80
C SER A 53 -8.08 -18.41 28.39
N ILE A 54 -8.74 -17.42 27.78
CA ILE A 54 -8.83 -16.05 28.31
C ILE A 54 -9.53 -16.04 29.67
N SER A 55 -10.67 -16.72 29.80
CA SER A 55 -11.40 -16.81 31.07
C SER A 55 -10.55 -17.42 32.19
N LYS A 56 -9.74 -18.46 31.89
CA LYS A 56 -8.80 -19.01 32.88
C LYS A 56 -7.74 -18.00 33.32
N ILE A 57 -7.21 -17.22 32.39
CA ILE A 57 -6.22 -16.17 32.70
C ILE A 57 -6.88 -15.07 33.54
N GLU A 58 -8.11 -14.67 33.23
CA GLU A 58 -8.86 -13.68 34.02
C GLU A 58 -9.07 -14.16 35.46
N ASP A 59 -9.44 -15.43 35.65
CA ASP A 59 -9.56 -16.05 36.98
C ASP A 59 -8.22 -16.09 37.73
N GLU A 60 -7.12 -16.45 37.05
CA GLU A 60 -5.78 -16.45 37.64
C GLU A 60 -5.34 -15.04 38.06
N VAL A 61 -5.58 -14.02 37.24
CA VAL A 61 -5.29 -12.62 37.55
C VAL A 61 -6.13 -12.14 38.73
N ALA A 62 -7.43 -12.47 38.77
CA ALA A 62 -8.30 -12.12 39.89
C ALA A 62 -7.79 -12.73 41.21
N ASN A 63 -7.41 -14.01 41.18
CA ASN A 63 -6.84 -14.70 42.34
C ASN A 63 -5.52 -14.07 42.80
N LEU A 64 -4.63 -13.73 41.86
CA LEU A 64 -3.38 -13.04 42.17
C LEU A 64 -3.62 -11.64 42.77
N CYS A 65 -4.55 -10.87 42.23
CA CYS A 65 -4.94 -9.56 42.76
C CYS A 65 -5.45 -9.67 44.20
N MET A 66 -6.30 -10.64 44.50
CA MET A 66 -6.79 -10.87 45.86
C MET A 66 -5.65 -11.27 46.82
N SER A 67 -4.72 -12.11 46.37
CA SER A 67 -3.54 -12.48 47.17
C SER A 67 -2.59 -11.30 47.44
N VAL A 68 -2.44 -10.38 46.47
CA VAL A 68 -1.64 -9.16 46.64
C VAL A 68 -2.34 -8.18 47.59
N LEU A 69 -3.65 -7.99 47.47
CA LEU A 69 -4.42 -7.11 48.35
C LEU A 69 -4.39 -7.56 49.81
N ASP A 70 -4.43 -8.87 50.09
CA ASP A 70 -4.30 -9.41 51.45
C ASP A 70 -2.90 -9.23 52.05
N LYS A 71 -1.86 -9.09 51.22
CA LYS A 71 -0.47 -8.89 51.65
C LYS A 71 -0.09 -7.43 51.85
N ILE A 72 -0.96 -6.49 51.49
CA ILE A 72 -0.77 -5.06 51.79
C ILE A 72 -1.33 -4.81 53.20
N PRO A 73 -0.52 -4.36 54.18
CA PRO A 73 -1.04 -3.98 55.49
C PRO A 73 -2.08 -2.88 55.32
N LYS A 74 -3.31 -3.11 55.81
CA LYS A 74 -4.32 -2.05 55.91
C LYS A 74 -3.74 -0.95 56.81
N VAL A 75 -3.32 0.16 56.22
CA VAL A 75 -3.06 1.39 56.97
C VAL A 75 -4.41 1.88 57.46
N THR A 76 -4.85 1.37 58.62
CA THR A 76 -5.84 2.06 59.43
C THR A 76 -5.19 3.34 59.89
N ASN A 77 -5.76 4.48 59.45
CA ASN A 77 -5.44 5.81 59.94
C ASN A 77 -5.55 5.82 61.46
N ASP A 78 -4.41 5.68 62.12
CA ASP A 78 -4.22 6.10 63.50
C ASP A 78 -2.74 6.46 63.64
N CYS A 79 -2.45 7.75 63.50
CA CYS A 79 -1.55 8.51 64.37
C CYS A 79 -1.01 9.75 63.63
N SER A 80 -1.21 10.89 64.30
CA SER A 80 -0.61 12.20 64.01
C SER A 80 0.92 12.15 63.95
N CYS A 81 1.51 12.63 62.85
CA CYS A 81 2.64 13.56 62.89
C CYS A 81 2.98 14.12 61.50
N GLU A 82 3.08 15.45 61.44
CA GLU A 82 3.72 16.19 60.36
C GLU A 82 5.23 15.90 60.37
N HIS A 83 5.79 15.39 59.27
CA HIS A 83 7.16 15.75 58.88
C HIS A 83 7.44 15.58 57.38
N THR A 84 7.65 16.73 56.74
CA THR A 84 8.68 17.06 55.74
C THR A 84 9.10 15.97 54.76
N ILE A 85 8.55 16.06 53.53
CA ILE A 85 9.12 15.40 52.34
C ILE A 85 10.42 16.11 51.99
N SER A 86 11.55 15.41 52.11
CA SER A 86 12.82 15.84 51.52
C SER A 86 13.58 14.64 50.97
N ASN A 87 13.66 14.62 49.64
CA ASN A 87 14.75 14.11 48.80
C ASN A 87 15.47 12.83 49.26
N VAL A 88 15.25 11.72 48.56
CA VAL A 88 16.36 10.90 48.03
C VAL A 88 15.93 10.19 46.73
N THR A 89 16.28 10.79 45.60
CA THR A 89 16.66 10.03 44.39
C THR A 89 17.99 9.33 44.66
N ASN A 90 18.10 8.08 44.21
CA ASN A 90 19.32 7.28 44.08
C ASN A 90 19.95 6.72 45.36
N LYS A 91 19.64 5.46 45.67
CA LYS A 91 20.64 4.50 46.16
C LYS A 91 20.30 3.08 45.71
N VAL A 92 20.98 2.66 44.65
CA VAL A 92 21.16 1.25 44.26
C VAL A 92 22.18 0.63 45.23
N CYS A 93 21.88 -0.55 45.80
CA CYS A 93 22.66 -1.80 45.64
C CYS A 93 22.42 -2.84 46.77
N GLY A 94 22.23 -4.12 46.37
CA GLY A 94 22.51 -5.36 47.13
C GLY A 94 21.49 -5.78 48.19
N SER A 95 21.02 -7.03 48.33
CA SER A 95 21.55 -8.32 47.83
C SER A 95 20.51 -9.46 47.98
N SER A 96 20.42 -10.28 46.93
CA SER A 96 20.38 -11.77 46.91
C SER A 96 19.25 -12.55 47.62
N GLU A 97 18.45 -13.32 46.87
CA GLU A 97 18.66 -14.76 46.66
C GLU A 97 17.66 -15.39 45.67
N SER A 98 18.15 -16.43 45.00
CA SER A 98 17.76 -17.05 43.74
C SER A 98 16.58 -18.03 43.80
N ASN A 99 15.82 -18.16 42.69
CA ASN A 99 15.74 -19.45 41.97
C ASN A 99 15.14 -19.36 40.55
N GLN A 100 15.69 -20.23 39.70
CA GLN A 100 15.73 -20.23 38.23
C GLN A 100 14.40 -20.63 37.56
N LEU A 101 14.13 -20.09 36.35
CA LEU A 101 13.51 -20.84 35.25
C LEU A 101 13.76 -20.18 33.88
N SER A 102 14.49 -20.94 33.06
CA SER A 102 14.60 -20.97 31.59
C SER A 102 14.94 -19.70 30.81
N ASN A 103 16.15 -19.74 30.24
CA ASN A 103 16.65 -18.94 29.12
C ASN A 103 15.63 -18.78 27.98
N ARG A 104 15.05 -17.60 27.87
CA ARG A 104 14.82 -16.95 26.58
C ARG A 104 15.52 -15.61 26.64
N GLU A 105 16.50 -15.41 25.77
CA GLU A 105 17.17 -14.13 25.64
C GLU A 105 16.11 -13.03 25.48
N PRO A 106 16.06 -12.03 26.38
CA PRO A 106 15.25 -10.86 26.10
C PRO A 106 15.88 -10.20 24.88
N VAL A 107 15.10 -10.04 23.81
CA VAL A 107 15.48 -9.15 22.71
C VAL A 107 15.59 -7.76 23.34
N TYR A 108 16.82 -7.35 23.65
CA TYR A 108 17.14 -5.98 24.01
C TYR A 108 16.78 -5.15 22.78
N ILE A 109 15.63 -4.48 22.82
CA ILE A 109 15.44 -3.32 21.95
C ILE A 109 16.46 -2.32 22.50
N GLU A 110 17.64 -2.27 21.89
CA GLU A 110 18.58 -1.16 22.10
C GLU A 110 17.73 0.10 22.10
N THR A 111 17.85 0.91 23.14
CA THR A 111 17.13 2.17 23.31
C THR A 111 17.13 2.95 22.00
N ILE A 112 16.08 2.79 21.21
CA ILE A 112 15.86 3.56 19.99
C ILE A 112 15.67 4.97 20.50
N GLY A 113 16.60 5.86 20.15
CA GLY A 113 16.60 7.23 20.64
C GLY A 113 15.22 7.87 20.57
N TYR A 114 14.90 8.71 21.56
CA TYR A 114 13.64 9.43 21.66
C TYR A 114 13.26 10.04 20.30
N THR A 115 12.20 9.51 19.69
CA THR A 115 11.76 9.96 18.36
C THR A 115 10.66 11.00 18.55
N LYS A 116 10.91 12.24 18.11
CA LYS A 116 9.91 13.30 18.20
C LYS A 116 8.90 13.18 17.04
N PRO A 117 7.57 13.17 17.31
CA PRO A 117 6.56 13.17 16.26
C PRO A 117 6.58 14.48 15.46
N SER A 118 6.24 14.37 14.18
CA SER A 118 6.08 15.52 13.28
C SER A 118 4.92 16.42 13.73
N LYS A 119 4.98 17.72 13.40
CA LYS A 119 3.85 18.63 13.61
C LYS A 119 2.78 18.41 12.55
N TYR A 120 1.52 18.64 12.91
CA TYR A 120 0.37 18.54 12.00
C TYR A 120 -0.35 19.87 11.90
N ASP A 121 -0.45 20.41 10.70
CA ASP A 121 -1.08 21.71 10.42
C ASP A 121 -2.51 21.60 9.84
N GLY A 122 -2.95 20.39 9.52
CA GLY A 122 -4.24 20.12 8.87
C GLY A 122 -4.18 19.98 7.34
N THR A 123 -3.00 20.09 6.72
CA THR A 123 -2.85 20.02 5.25
C THR A 123 -2.59 18.61 4.74
N THR A 124 -1.86 17.82 5.51
CA THR A 124 -1.54 16.42 5.18
C THR A 124 -2.70 15.49 5.55
N ASN A 125 -2.74 14.30 4.94
CA ASN A 125 -3.80 13.33 5.20
C ASN A 125 -3.79 12.92 6.68
N TRP A 126 -4.92 13.11 7.36
CA TRP A 126 -5.05 12.83 8.79
C TRP A 126 -4.78 11.37 9.15
N LEU A 127 -5.23 10.40 8.33
CA LEU A 127 -5.03 8.98 8.60
C LEU A 127 -3.55 8.59 8.50
N GLU A 128 -2.82 9.16 7.54
CA GLU A 128 -1.37 8.96 7.39
C GLU A 128 -0.60 9.55 8.58
N TYR A 129 -0.97 10.77 8.99
CA TYR A 129 -0.37 11.40 10.17
C TYR A 129 -0.66 10.61 11.46
N LYS A 130 -1.91 10.17 11.67
CA LYS A 130 -2.32 9.36 12.80
C LYS A 130 -1.50 8.08 12.89
N LEU A 131 -1.31 7.38 11.76
CA LEU A 131 -0.49 6.17 11.71
C LEU A 131 0.96 6.46 12.11
N HIS A 132 1.55 7.54 11.61
CA HIS A 132 2.89 7.98 11.97
C HIS A 132 3.01 8.30 13.48
N PHE A 133 2.04 9.05 14.03
CA PHE A 133 2.00 9.38 15.45
C PHE A 133 1.90 8.12 16.32
N GLU A 134 1.04 7.17 15.95
CA GLU A 134 0.89 5.90 16.68
C GLU A 134 2.16 5.05 16.63
N ALA A 135 2.87 5.03 15.50
CA ALA A 135 4.16 4.36 15.39
C ALA A 135 5.21 5.00 16.32
N VAL A 136 5.30 6.33 16.35
CA VAL A 136 6.20 7.07 17.25
C VAL A 136 5.83 6.84 18.72
N ALA A 137 4.54 6.83 19.05
CA ALA A 137 4.05 6.57 20.39
C ALA A 137 4.41 5.14 20.86
N LYS A 138 4.33 4.16 19.96
CA LYS A 138 4.76 2.77 20.22
C LYS A 138 6.28 2.70 20.44
N LEU A 139 7.07 3.35 19.59
CA LEU A 139 8.54 3.39 19.74
C LEU A 139 8.97 4.01 21.08
N ASN A 140 8.27 5.06 21.51
CA ASN A 140 8.57 5.74 22.77
C ASN A 140 7.83 5.16 23.99
N ASN A 141 7.08 4.06 23.84
CA ASN A 141 6.27 3.44 24.89
C ASN A 141 5.36 4.43 25.65
N TRP A 142 4.68 5.34 24.93
CA TRP A 142 3.81 6.32 25.56
C TRP A 142 2.53 5.69 26.10
N SER A 143 2.18 6.02 27.34
CA SER A 143 0.85 5.79 27.91
C SER A 143 -0.21 6.64 27.19
N GLU A 144 -1.48 6.29 27.33
CA GLU A 144 -2.59 7.05 26.72
C GLU A 144 -2.58 8.52 27.16
N ASP A 145 -2.31 8.81 28.43
CA ASP A 145 -2.25 10.19 28.94
C ASP A 145 -1.14 11.01 28.26
N ILE A 146 0.03 10.40 28.08
CA ILE A 146 1.16 11.03 27.40
C ILE A 146 0.85 11.22 25.91
N LYS A 147 0.19 10.26 25.27
CA LYS A 147 -0.24 10.39 23.87
C LYS A 147 -1.14 11.59 23.67
N VAL A 148 -2.10 11.81 24.57
CA VAL A 148 -3.00 12.98 24.47
C VAL A 148 -2.22 14.28 24.52
N LEU A 149 -1.40 14.46 25.56
CA LEU A 149 -0.59 15.67 25.74
C LEU A 149 0.34 15.88 24.54
N LYS A 150 1.01 14.82 24.08
CA LYS A 150 1.90 14.92 22.92
C LYS A 150 1.14 15.25 21.65
N LEU A 151 -0.02 14.64 21.41
CA LEU A 151 -0.84 14.91 20.23
C LEU A 151 -1.26 16.38 20.19
N ILE A 152 -1.73 16.94 21.31
CA ILE A 152 -2.08 18.37 21.43
C ILE A 152 -0.87 19.25 21.10
N THR A 153 0.31 18.97 21.68
CA THR A 153 1.53 19.76 21.41
C THR A 153 2.04 19.67 19.97
N CYS A 154 1.63 18.65 19.23
CA CYS A 154 1.99 18.46 17.83
C CYS A 154 1.03 19.15 16.86
N MET A 155 -0.17 19.54 17.32
CA MET A 155 -1.11 20.29 16.49
C MET A 155 -0.61 21.70 16.22
N ASN A 156 -0.84 22.18 15.01
CA ASN A 156 -0.48 23.52 14.55
C ASN A 156 -1.57 24.07 13.62
N GLY A 157 -1.59 25.39 13.41
CA GLY A 157 -2.47 26.04 12.43
C GLY A 157 -3.95 25.66 12.56
N ALA A 158 -4.53 25.15 11.47
CA ALA A 158 -5.94 24.77 11.42
C ALA A 158 -6.26 23.61 12.38
N ALA A 159 -5.31 22.68 12.59
CA ALA A 159 -5.48 21.59 13.54
C ALA A 159 -5.50 22.07 14.99
N LEU A 160 -4.65 23.03 15.35
CA LEU A 160 -4.69 23.63 16.69
C LEU A 160 -6.00 24.39 16.91
N SER A 161 -6.51 25.07 15.89
CA SER A 161 -7.79 25.79 15.96
C SER A 161 -8.97 24.87 16.29
N THR A 162 -8.89 23.58 15.91
CA THR A 162 -9.95 22.60 16.21
C THR A 162 -9.95 22.12 17.65
N LEU A 163 -8.86 22.40 18.38
CA LEU A 163 -8.72 22.09 19.81
C LEU A 163 -9.00 23.31 20.70
N ALA A 164 -9.41 24.44 20.12
CA ALA A 164 -9.63 25.68 20.88
C ALA A 164 -10.74 25.56 21.93
N ASP A 165 -11.71 24.66 21.71
CA ASP A 165 -12.85 24.43 22.60
C ASP A 165 -12.52 23.45 23.76
N ILE A 166 -11.28 22.94 23.83
CA ILE A 166 -10.88 21.97 24.86
C ILE A 166 -10.24 22.70 26.04
N GLU A 167 -10.81 22.49 27.24
CA GLU A 167 -10.24 22.99 28.49
C GLU A 167 -9.02 22.15 28.91
N ILE A 168 -7.93 22.82 29.32
CA ILE A 168 -6.68 22.16 29.73
C ILE A 168 -6.88 21.34 31.03
N ASP A 169 -7.80 21.75 31.89
CA ASP A 169 -8.08 21.07 33.16
C ASP A 169 -8.95 19.81 32.99
N ASN A 170 -9.57 19.63 31.82
CA ASN A 170 -10.42 18.50 31.49
C ASN A 170 -10.06 17.91 30.13
N ILE A 171 -8.80 17.48 30.01
CA ILE A 171 -8.30 16.93 28.75
C ILE A 171 -9.02 15.61 28.45
N PRO A 172 -9.70 15.49 27.29
CA PRO A 172 -10.45 14.29 26.96
C PRO A 172 -9.51 13.12 26.64
N THR A 173 -10.03 11.90 26.77
CA THR A 173 -9.30 10.67 26.44
C THR A 173 -8.78 10.70 24.99
N TYR A 174 -7.64 10.02 24.72
CA TYR A 174 -7.06 9.90 23.38
C TYR A 174 -8.07 9.49 22.30
N CYS A 175 -8.94 8.54 22.61
CA CYS A 175 -10.01 8.10 21.71
C CYS A 175 -10.93 9.25 21.27
N TYR A 176 -11.33 10.13 22.20
CA TYR A 176 -12.16 11.28 21.89
C TYR A 176 -11.42 12.30 21.03
N LEU A 177 -10.17 12.61 21.38
CA LEU A 177 -9.33 13.56 20.62
C LEU A 177 -9.12 13.08 19.18
N VAL A 178 -8.82 11.79 18.99
CA VAL A 178 -8.70 11.19 17.66
C VAL A 178 -10.02 11.24 16.91
N LYS A 179 -11.16 10.97 17.54
CA LYS A 179 -12.49 11.07 16.90
C LYS A 179 -12.80 12.49 16.45
N LEU A 180 -12.52 13.48 17.30
CA LEU A 180 -12.71 14.90 16.98
C LEU A 180 -11.89 15.32 15.74
N LEU A 181 -10.60 15.00 15.74
CA LEU A 181 -9.70 15.30 14.63
C LEU A 181 -10.07 14.54 13.36
N THR A 182 -10.47 13.26 13.49
CA THR A 182 -10.95 12.46 12.35
C THR A 182 -12.21 13.07 11.74
N LYS A 183 -13.18 13.50 12.55
CA LYS A 183 -14.41 14.15 12.06
C LYS A 183 -14.12 15.42 11.26
N ARG A 184 -13.08 16.18 11.63
CA ARG A 184 -12.72 17.42 10.95
C ARG A 184 -11.88 17.20 9.70
N PHE A 185 -10.84 16.37 9.78
CA PHE A 185 -9.81 16.24 8.73
C PHE A 185 -9.94 14.97 7.87
N ALA A 186 -10.76 14.02 8.29
CA ALA A 186 -11.15 12.87 7.48
C ALA A 186 -12.67 12.61 7.58
N PRO A 187 -13.53 13.55 7.16
CA PRO A 187 -14.97 13.38 7.20
C PRO A 187 -15.42 12.22 6.31
N GLU A 188 -16.30 11.37 6.83
CA GLU A 188 -16.86 10.23 6.08
C GLU A 188 -17.64 10.68 4.84
N ASN A 189 -18.28 11.84 4.88
CA ASN A 189 -19.02 12.41 3.74
C ASN A 189 -18.14 12.89 2.58
N LEU A 190 -16.81 12.83 2.71
CA LEU A 190 -15.90 13.10 1.59
C LEU A 190 -15.62 11.86 0.72
N THR A 191 -16.05 10.66 1.13
CA THR A 191 -15.83 9.45 0.31
C THR A 191 -16.36 9.60 -1.10
N ASP A 192 -17.56 10.17 -1.26
CA ASP A 192 -18.20 10.37 -2.57
C ASP A 192 -17.46 11.40 -3.43
N VAL A 193 -16.88 12.41 -2.78
CA VAL A 193 -16.03 13.40 -3.45
C VAL A 193 -14.76 12.72 -3.96
N TYR A 194 -14.13 11.86 -3.16
CA TYR A 194 -12.96 11.11 -3.60
C TYR A 194 -13.29 10.10 -4.68
N MET A 195 -14.44 9.42 -4.63
CA MET A 195 -14.91 8.56 -5.73
C MET A 195 -15.06 9.36 -7.03
N SER A 196 -15.67 10.55 -6.96
CA SER A 196 -15.80 11.45 -8.10
C SER A 196 -14.43 11.91 -8.63
N GLN A 197 -13.46 12.17 -7.76
CA GLN A 197 -12.09 12.51 -8.13
C GLN A 197 -11.35 11.34 -8.81
N ILE A 198 -11.58 10.10 -8.35
CA ILE A 198 -11.04 8.88 -9.00
C ILE A 198 -11.60 8.75 -10.42
N ASP A 199 -12.89 8.98 -10.60
CA ASP A 199 -13.53 8.90 -11.91
C ASP A 199 -13.11 10.01 -12.87
N ALA A 200 -12.87 11.20 -12.34
CA ALA A 200 -12.36 12.35 -13.08
C ALA A 200 -10.84 12.30 -13.30
N CYS A 201 -10.12 11.36 -12.69
CA CYS A 201 -8.68 11.25 -12.82
C CYS A 201 -8.32 10.84 -14.26
N VAL A 202 -7.66 11.76 -14.95
CA VAL A 202 -7.10 11.55 -16.29
C VAL A 202 -5.66 12.06 -16.28
N ARG A 203 -4.77 11.30 -16.90
CA ARG A 203 -3.36 11.65 -17.04
C ARG A 203 -3.23 13.00 -17.73
N LYS A 204 -2.53 13.93 -17.07
CA LYS A 204 -2.21 15.23 -17.67
C LYS A 204 -1.05 15.09 -18.66
N PRO A 205 -0.99 15.92 -19.72
CA PRO A 205 0.11 15.90 -20.67
C PRO A 205 1.44 16.19 -19.94
N GLY A 206 2.42 15.31 -20.10
CA GLY A 206 3.73 15.42 -19.44
C GLY A 206 3.78 14.90 -17.99
N GLN A 207 2.66 14.45 -17.41
CA GLN A 207 2.67 13.85 -16.09
C GLN A 207 3.35 12.47 -16.12
N PRO A 208 4.30 12.19 -15.19
CA PRO A 208 4.91 10.87 -15.10
C PRO A 208 3.90 9.82 -14.62
N LEU A 209 4.04 8.60 -15.12
CA LEU A 209 3.13 7.49 -14.81
C LEU A 209 3.13 7.12 -13.32
N GLN A 210 4.28 7.24 -12.65
CA GLN A 210 4.40 6.94 -11.23
C GLN A 210 3.55 7.90 -10.38
N GLU A 211 3.62 9.20 -10.66
CA GLU A 211 2.86 10.22 -9.92
C GLU A 211 1.35 10.02 -10.11
N LEU A 212 0.92 9.64 -11.33
CA LEU A 212 -0.48 9.27 -11.58
C LEU A 212 -0.90 8.06 -10.73
N ALA A 213 -0.10 7.00 -10.71
CA ALA A 213 -0.38 5.80 -9.93
C ALA A 213 -0.45 6.10 -8.43
N ASP A 214 0.48 6.89 -7.90
CA ASP A 214 0.52 7.27 -6.48
C ASP A 214 -0.67 8.15 -6.09
N ASN A 215 -1.06 9.10 -6.95
CA ASN A 215 -2.24 9.92 -6.70
C ASN A 215 -3.52 9.08 -6.68
N ILE A 216 -3.68 8.15 -7.63
CA ILE A 216 -4.83 7.24 -7.66
C ILE A 216 -4.83 6.31 -6.43
N LYS A 217 -3.68 5.74 -6.06
CA LYS A 217 -3.53 4.94 -4.83
C LYS A 217 -4.05 5.73 -3.64
N ARG A 218 -3.59 6.98 -3.46
CA ARG A 218 -4.00 7.88 -2.37
C ARG A 218 -5.50 8.15 -2.38
N LEU A 219 -6.07 8.50 -3.54
CA LEU A 219 -7.51 8.74 -3.69
C LEU A 219 -8.34 7.51 -3.32
N VAL A 220 -7.94 6.32 -3.76
CA VAL A 220 -8.63 5.06 -3.42
C VAL A 220 -8.59 4.77 -1.92
N ARG A 221 -7.47 5.08 -1.23
CA ARG A 221 -7.40 4.94 0.24
C ARG A 221 -8.43 5.82 0.96
N MET A 222 -8.65 7.03 0.43
CA MET A 222 -9.57 8.01 1.01
C MET A 222 -11.03 7.72 0.66
N ALA A 223 -11.29 7.20 -0.55
CA ALA A 223 -12.63 6.81 -0.99
C ALA A 223 -13.13 5.53 -0.32
N TYR A 224 -12.24 4.59 -0.01
CA TYR A 224 -12.59 3.27 0.53
C TYR A 224 -11.74 2.91 1.77
N PRO A 225 -11.89 3.63 2.90
CA PRO A 225 -11.10 3.39 4.10
C PRO A 225 -11.36 2.02 4.75
N SER A 226 -12.59 1.50 4.64
CA SER A 226 -13.01 0.20 5.21
C SER A 226 -12.72 -1.01 4.32
N ALA A 227 -12.31 -0.79 3.07
CA ALA A 227 -12.04 -1.88 2.13
C ALA A 227 -10.68 -2.55 2.40
N SER A 228 -10.58 -3.85 2.12
CA SER A 228 -9.32 -4.59 2.24
C SER A 228 -8.23 -4.03 1.30
N LEU A 229 -6.96 -4.31 1.61
CA LEU A 229 -5.83 -3.91 0.77
C LEU A 229 -5.99 -4.47 -0.66
N ASP A 230 -6.33 -5.74 -0.81
CA ASP A 230 -6.54 -6.37 -2.12
C ASP A 230 -7.65 -5.69 -2.93
N THR A 231 -8.76 -5.33 -2.27
CA THR A 231 -9.87 -4.62 -2.91
C THR A 231 -9.42 -3.24 -3.38
N ARG A 232 -8.66 -2.53 -2.55
CA ARG A 232 -8.13 -1.20 -2.88
C ARG A 232 -7.11 -1.28 -4.00
N ASP A 233 -6.26 -2.30 -4.04
CA ASP A 233 -5.28 -2.50 -5.10
C ASP A 233 -5.97 -2.82 -6.44
N TYR A 234 -7.00 -3.66 -6.43
CA TYR A 234 -7.83 -3.93 -7.60
C TYR A 234 -8.56 -2.67 -8.12
N LEU A 235 -9.16 -1.88 -7.21
CA LEU A 235 -9.81 -0.61 -7.57
C LEU A 235 -8.80 0.40 -8.13
N THR A 236 -7.61 0.47 -7.54
CA THR A 236 -6.51 1.31 -8.01
C THR A 236 -6.07 0.89 -9.41
N TYR A 237 -5.87 -0.41 -9.64
CA TYR A 237 -5.53 -0.95 -10.97
C TYR A 237 -6.57 -0.55 -12.03
N ARG A 238 -7.85 -0.74 -11.72
CA ARG A 238 -8.96 -0.40 -12.63
C ARG A 238 -9.01 1.11 -12.91
N ALA A 239 -8.87 1.93 -11.88
CA ALA A 239 -8.85 3.38 -12.02
C ALA A 239 -7.62 3.86 -12.82
N PHE A 240 -6.44 3.30 -12.58
CA PHE A 240 -5.21 3.62 -13.30
C PHE A 240 -5.35 3.34 -14.80
N ARG A 241 -5.89 2.17 -15.16
CA ARG A 241 -6.13 1.80 -16.56
C ARG A 241 -7.04 2.81 -17.28
N LYS A 242 -8.14 3.23 -16.63
CA LYS A 242 -9.05 4.26 -17.15
C LYS A 242 -8.37 5.63 -17.24
N ALA A 243 -7.54 5.98 -16.27
CA ALA A 243 -6.89 7.29 -16.18
C ALA A 243 -5.77 7.51 -17.21
N LEU A 244 -5.20 6.46 -17.81
CA LEU A 244 -4.09 6.59 -18.77
C LEU A 244 -4.47 7.40 -20.02
N ASN A 245 -5.73 7.31 -20.47
CA ASN A 245 -6.26 7.98 -21.66
C ASN A 245 -5.36 7.81 -22.92
N ASP A 246 -4.64 6.69 -22.99
CA ASP A 246 -3.77 6.28 -24.09
C ASP A 246 -4.10 4.81 -24.38
N HIS A 247 -4.80 4.59 -25.49
CA HIS A 247 -5.28 3.27 -25.94
C HIS A 247 -4.15 2.23 -25.99
N ASP A 248 -2.97 2.71 -26.26
CA ASP A 248 -1.83 1.99 -26.76
C ASP A 248 -0.98 1.55 -25.54
N LEU A 249 -0.99 2.34 -24.46
CA LEU A 249 -0.58 1.92 -23.11
C LEU A 249 -1.60 0.98 -22.46
N GLU A 250 -2.90 1.25 -22.62
CA GLU A 250 -3.95 0.38 -22.09
C GLU A 250 -3.87 -1.02 -22.70
N LEU A 251 -3.68 -1.12 -24.02
CA LEU A 251 -3.53 -2.38 -24.73
C LEU A 251 -2.31 -3.17 -24.22
N ALA A 252 -1.19 -2.51 -23.96
CA ALA A 252 0.00 -3.16 -23.43
C ALA A 252 -0.24 -3.77 -22.05
N ILE A 253 -1.00 -3.09 -21.18
CA ILE A 253 -1.39 -3.61 -19.86
C ILE A 253 -2.31 -4.83 -20.02
N VAL A 254 -3.34 -4.73 -20.87
CA VAL A 254 -4.28 -5.84 -21.10
C VAL A 254 -3.57 -7.07 -21.66
N GLN A 255 -2.66 -6.91 -22.61
CA GLN A 255 -1.87 -8.01 -23.18
C GLN A 255 -0.94 -8.69 -22.17
N SER A 256 -0.49 -7.96 -21.16
CA SER A 256 0.42 -8.48 -20.14
C SER A 256 -0.26 -9.32 -19.05
N ASN A 257 -1.61 -9.38 -19.02
CA ASN A 257 -2.39 -10.11 -18.02
C ASN A 257 -1.99 -9.83 -16.55
N VAL A 258 -1.63 -8.58 -16.26
CA VAL A 258 -1.30 -8.14 -14.89
C VAL A 258 -2.57 -7.69 -14.17
N GLU A 259 -2.71 -8.14 -12.92
CA GLU A 259 -3.84 -7.79 -12.04
C GLU A 259 -3.45 -6.80 -10.93
N THR A 260 -2.15 -6.51 -10.79
CA THR A 260 -1.63 -5.58 -9.78
C THR A 260 -1.34 -4.21 -10.39
N ILE A 261 -1.51 -3.16 -9.59
CA ILE A 261 -1.17 -1.79 -9.99
C ILE A 261 0.32 -1.65 -10.32
N ASP A 262 1.20 -2.28 -9.54
CA ASP A 262 2.65 -2.19 -9.77
C ASP A 262 3.06 -2.91 -11.07
N GLY A 263 2.39 -4.03 -11.38
CA GLY A 263 2.54 -4.72 -12.67
C GLY A 263 2.07 -3.85 -13.84
N ALA A 264 0.91 -3.20 -13.71
CA ALA A 264 0.38 -2.29 -14.72
C ALA A 264 1.31 -1.08 -14.95
N LEU A 265 1.84 -0.51 -13.87
CA LEU A 265 2.81 0.60 -13.92
C LEU A 265 4.09 0.18 -14.64
N TYR A 266 4.64 -0.99 -14.32
CA TYR A 266 5.81 -1.53 -15.00
C TYR A 266 5.57 -1.75 -16.49
N CYS A 267 4.44 -2.32 -16.89
CA CYS A 267 4.09 -2.53 -18.29
C CYS A 267 3.93 -1.20 -19.05
N ALA A 268 3.30 -0.20 -18.43
CA ALA A 268 3.15 1.12 -19.01
C ALA A 268 4.50 1.83 -19.20
N LEU A 269 5.36 1.82 -18.17
CA LEU A 269 6.72 2.35 -18.23
C LEU A 269 7.55 1.66 -19.32
N LYS A 270 7.49 0.34 -19.39
CA LYS A 270 8.15 -0.45 -20.42
C LYS A 270 7.70 0.03 -21.81
N CYS A 271 6.40 0.15 -22.05
CA CYS A 271 5.87 0.64 -23.32
C CYS A 271 6.34 2.07 -23.66
N GLU A 272 6.36 2.99 -22.69
CA GLU A 272 6.89 4.36 -22.89
C GLU A 272 8.37 4.37 -23.29
N THR A 273 9.20 3.55 -22.64
CA THR A 273 10.62 3.46 -22.98
C THR A 273 10.84 2.94 -24.40
N PHE A 274 10.07 1.94 -24.83
CA PHE A 274 10.10 1.44 -26.21
C PHE A 274 9.68 2.52 -27.22
N ARG A 275 8.59 3.24 -26.96
CA ARG A 275 8.13 4.36 -27.81
C ARG A 275 9.17 5.47 -27.92
N ALA A 276 9.77 5.85 -26.80
CA ALA A 276 10.81 6.88 -26.77
C ALA A 276 12.03 6.47 -27.62
N ARG A 277 12.42 5.19 -27.54
CA ARG A 277 13.48 4.62 -28.40
C ARG A 277 13.08 4.68 -29.87
N GLU A 278 11.90 4.22 -30.25
CA GLU A 278 11.45 4.25 -31.64
C GLU A 278 11.37 5.66 -32.23
N LYS A 279 10.92 6.65 -31.45
CA LYS A 279 10.90 8.06 -31.88
C LYS A 279 12.32 8.54 -32.20
N LYS A 280 13.31 8.20 -31.37
CA LYS A 280 14.73 8.51 -31.63
C LYS A 280 15.24 7.83 -32.90
N PHE A 281 14.91 6.55 -33.13
CA PHE A 281 15.28 5.85 -34.36
C PHE A 281 14.66 6.46 -35.62
N ARG A 282 13.40 6.89 -35.57
CA ARG A 282 12.72 7.54 -36.72
C ARG A 282 13.23 8.95 -37.00
N GLN A 283 13.76 9.64 -36.00
CA GLN A 283 14.34 10.98 -36.13
C GLN A 283 15.80 10.97 -36.58
N GLN A 284 16.47 9.81 -36.59
CA GLN A 284 17.77 9.71 -37.25
C GLN A 284 17.57 9.96 -38.74
N PRO A 285 18.41 10.79 -39.39
CA PRO A 285 18.34 10.98 -40.82
C PRO A 285 18.47 9.61 -41.46
N LYS A 286 17.46 9.22 -42.25
CA LYS A 286 17.62 8.09 -43.18
C LYS A 286 18.88 8.43 -43.97
N PHE A 287 19.92 7.60 -43.84
CA PHE A 287 21.12 7.73 -44.66
C PHE A 287 20.59 7.76 -46.10
N GLU A 288 20.59 8.94 -46.73
CA GLU A 288 20.17 9.05 -48.11
C GLU A 288 21.13 8.15 -48.89
N THR A 289 20.59 7.15 -49.55
CA THR A 289 21.30 6.32 -50.52
C THR A 289 21.70 7.12 -51.78
N SER A 290 21.89 8.45 -51.66
CA SER A 290 22.30 9.37 -52.72
C SER A 290 23.81 9.30 -53.01
N VAL A 291 24.61 8.61 -52.18
CA VAL A 291 26.05 8.45 -52.41
C VAL A 291 26.37 7.46 -53.56
N CYS A 292 25.42 6.64 -54.02
CA CYS A 292 25.69 5.64 -55.07
C CYS A 292 25.57 6.18 -56.51
N ILE A 293 24.88 7.31 -56.72
CA ILE A 293 24.59 7.80 -58.09
C ILE A 293 25.72 8.70 -58.61
N ASN A 294 26.38 9.46 -57.73
CA ASN A 294 27.50 10.34 -58.10
C ASN A 294 28.90 9.72 -57.97
N ALA A 295 29.02 8.52 -57.38
CA ALA A 295 30.32 7.84 -57.27
C ALA A 295 30.91 7.43 -58.64
N LYS A 296 30.08 7.18 -59.66
CA LYS A 296 30.54 6.87 -61.03
C LYS A 296 30.98 8.11 -61.81
N ALA A 297 30.35 9.25 -61.58
CA ALA A 297 30.62 10.50 -62.32
C ALA A 297 31.97 11.14 -61.93
N ASN A 298 32.41 10.96 -60.68
CA ASN A 298 33.69 11.48 -60.18
C ASN A 298 34.79 10.41 -60.06
N GLN A 299 34.56 9.19 -60.55
CA GLN A 299 35.59 8.16 -60.56
C GLN A 299 36.66 8.49 -61.60
N THR A 300 37.90 8.67 -61.16
CA THR A 300 39.08 8.80 -62.03
C THR A 300 39.64 7.43 -62.38
N CYS A 301 39.88 7.19 -63.65
CA CYS A 301 40.52 5.97 -64.13
C CYS A 301 42.00 5.95 -63.73
N TYR A 302 42.43 4.92 -62.99
CA TYR A 302 43.84 4.78 -62.56
C TYR A 302 44.84 4.46 -63.68
N PHE A 303 44.36 4.24 -64.91
CA PHE A 303 45.22 3.96 -66.07
C PHE A 303 45.45 5.22 -66.92
N CYS A 304 44.42 6.02 -67.19
CA CYS A 304 44.53 7.22 -68.03
C CYS A 304 44.33 8.55 -67.28
N ASN A 305 44.04 8.51 -65.98
CA ASN A 305 43.71 9.65 -65.11
C ASN A 305 42.50 10.51 -65.55
N GLU A 306 41.69 10.03 -66.49
CA GLU A 306 40.47 10.72 -66.91
C GLU A 306 39.28 10.35 -66.02
N LYS A 307 38.36 11.31 -65.81
CA LYS A 307 37.15 11.13 -64.99
C LYS A 307 36.02 10.45 -65.78
N GLY A 308 35.10 9.80 -65.07
CA GLY A 308 33.84 9.29 -65.60
C GLY A 308 33.82 7.81 -65.98
N HIS A 309 34.91 7.07 -65.76
CA HIS A 309 34.97 5.62 -65.97
C HIS A 309 35.98 4.93 -65.04
N ALA A 310 35.80 3.63 -64.83
CA ALA A 310 36.74 2.79 -64.07
C ALA A 310 37.80 2.17 -64.99
N ILE A 311 38.95 1.74 -64.43
CA ILE A 311 40.07 1.13 -65.19
C ILE A 311 39.66 -0.04 -66.09
N ARG A 312 38.63 -0.81 -65.70
CA ARG A 312 38.12 -1.94 -66.47
C ARG A 312 37.48 -1.52 -67.79
N ASP A 313 36.91 -0.33 -67.84
CA ASP A 313 36.12 0.19 -68.96
C ASP A 313 36.88 1.32 -69.69
N CYS A 314 38.21 1.34 -69.57
CA CYS A 314 39.06 2.40 -70.14
C CYS A 314 39.29 2.20 -71.64
N PRO A 315 38.94 3.17 -72.51
CA PRO A 315 39.08 3.05 -73.96
C PRO A 315 40.53 3.06 -74.44
N LYS A 316 41.47 3.53 -73.59
CA LYS A 316 42.91 3.52 -73.87
C LYS A 316 43.60 2.23 -73.42
N ARG A 317 42.85 1.32 -72.78
CA ARG A 317 43.30 0.00 -72.31
C ARG A 317 42.90 -1.07 -73.34
N THR A 318 43.40 -0.92 -74.55
CA THR A 318 43.44 -1.99 -75.57
C THR A 318 44.76 -2.71 -75.50
#